data_AF-A0A1E4ILT8-F1
#
_entry.id   AF-A0A1E4ILT8-F1
#
_cell.length_a   1.000
_cell.length_b   1.000
_cell.length_c   1.000
_cell.angle_alpha   90.00
_cell.angle_beta   90.00
_cell.angle_gamma   90.00
#
_symmetry.space_group_name_H-M   'P 1'
#
loop_
_entity.id
_entity.type
_entity.pdbx_description
1 polymer ?
#
loop_
_entity_poly.entity_id
_entity_poly.type
_entity_poly.pdbx_seq_one_letter_code
_entity_poly.pdbx_strand_id
1 'polypeptide(L)'
;MKVVIARMKHETNTFSPVPPPLARFAGAGTVPPEGAQAYLAYKGTGTAIGAFIELAEEAGAEIVLPVAASAWASGPLEGATFEAIAQRIVAAVADGCDAVLLDHSDNCACGGTMDTMTVLGAILDAGLQDVAAFAICDPGAVQQMMHAGIGAEIQLALGGKRDMPARDRPGQPRSVKGRVRLLCDDAATATAARWRAASCTTWARRPCWTPARSRSSSSAARSSRTISPPSRRWASTRSASAS
;
A
#
# COMPACT_ATOMS: atom_id res chain seq x y z
N MET A 1 10.03 -14.33 -14.85
CA MET A 1 9.06 -13.84 -13.86
C MET A 1 8.14 -12.87 -14.57
N LYS A 2 6.83 -13.02 -14.46
CA LYS A 2 5.82 -12.13 -15.04
C LYS A 2 5.20 -11.28 -13.95
N VAL A 3 5.29 -9.95 -14.07
CA VAL A 3 4.81 -9.00 -13.07
C VAL A 3 3.71 -8.14 -13.67
N VAL A 4 2.55 -8.13 -13.01
CA VAL A 4 1.48 -7.18 -13.34
C VAL A 4 1.72 -5.89 -12.56
N ILE A 5 1.86 -4.79 -13.26
CA ILE A 5 2.00 -3.45 -12.67
C ILE A 5 0.75 -2.66 -13.02
N ALA A 6 0.05 -2.10 -12.04
CA ALA A 6 -1.17 -1.35 -12.30
C ALA A 6 -1.28 -0.11 -11.42
N ARG A 7 -2.05 0.88 -11.89
CA ARG A 7 -2.44 2.04 -11.08
C ARG A 7 -3.94 2.26 -11.12
N MET A 8 -4.51 2.49 -9.95
CA MET A 8 -5.84 3.04 -9.75
C MET A 8 -5.74 4.15 -8.71
N LYS A 9 -5.53 5.38 -9.21
CA LYS A 9 -5.30 6.57 -8.40
C LYS A 9 -6.38 7.63 -8.63
N HIS A 10 -7.24 7.82 -7.65
CA HIS A 10 -8.19 8.93 -7.54
C HIS A 10 -8.48 9.17 -6.07
N GLU A 11 -8.55 10.44 -5.69
CA GLU A 11 -8.86 10.83 -4.34
C GLU A 11 -10.25 11.46 -4.29
N THR A 12 -11.07 10.93 -3.38
CA THR A 12 -12.44 11.39 -3.22
C THR A 12 -12.46 12.65 -2.36
N ASN A 13 -12.90 13.76 -2.96
CA ASN A 13 -13.31 14.96 -2.28
C ASN A 13 -14.84 14.97 -2.15
N THR A 14 -15.34 14.64 -0.97
CA THR A 14 -16.77 14.56 -0.65
C THR A 14 -17.51 15.90 -0.84
N PHE A 15 -16.81 17.03 -0.86
CA PHE A 15 -17.41 18.35 -1.11
C PHE A 15 -17.56 18.67 -2.61
N SER A 16 -16.96 17.88 -3.49
CA SER A 16 -17.07 18.07 -4.94
C SER A 16 -18.29 17.32 -5.47
N PRO A 17 -19.23 18.01 -6.17
CA PRO A 17 -20.42 17.38 -6.73
C PRO A 17 -20.14 16.65 -8.05
N VAL A 18 -18.91 16.70 -8.57
CA VAL A 18 -18.57 16.19 -9.90
C VAL A 18 -17.86 14.85 -9.78
N PRO A 19 -18.55 13.71 -9.98
CA PRO A 19 -17.90 12.42 -10.06
C PRO A 19 -17.00 12.37 -11.31
N PRO A 20 -15.80 11.76 -11.22
CA PRO A 20 -14.93 11.62 -12.38
C PRO A 20 -15.42 10.48 -13.29
N PRO A 21 -15.78 10.74 -14.55
CA PRO A 21 -15.98 9.66 -15.53
C PRO A 21 -14.64 8.98 -15.86
N LEU A 22 -14.68 7.77 -16.43
CA LEU A 22 -13.48 7.04 -16.87
C LEU A 22 -12.51 7.88 -17.73
N ALA A 23 -13.03 8.77 -18.58
CA ALA A 23 -12.22 9.68 -19.39
C ALA A 23 -11.31 10.61 -18.56
N ARG A 24 -11.64 10.91 -17.30
CA ARG A 24 -10.77 11.71 -16.41
C ARG A 24 -9.49 10.99 -16.01
N PHE A 25 -9.43 9.67 -16.19
CA PHE A 25 -8.28 8.84 -15.91
C PHE A 25 -7.36 8.66 -17.13
N ALA A 26 -7.74 9.20 -18.30
CA ALA A 26 -7.04 9.03 -19.56
C ALA A 26 -5.81 9.95 -19.74
N GLY A 27 -5.64 10.95 -18.87
CA GLY A 27 -4.64 11.99 -19.06
C GLY A 27 -4.87 12.74 -20.38
N ALA A 28 -3.92 12.64 -21.31
CA ALA A 28 -4.04 13.24 -22.65
C ALA A 28 -4.81 12.37 -23.66
N GLY A 29 -5.15 11.12 -23.31
CA GLY A 29 -5.87 10.18 -24.16
C GLY A 29 -7.39 10.19 -23.98
N THR A 30 -8.06 9.18 -24.55
CA THR A 30 -9.51 8.94 -24.39
C THR A 30 -9.85 7.86 -23.37
N VAL A 31 -8.92 6.92 -23.15
CA VAL A 31 -8.98 5.88 -22.12
C VAL A 31 -7.72 5.94 -21.25
N PRO A 32 -7.77 5.42 -20.01
CA PRO A 32 -6.57 5.26 -19.18
C PRO A 32 -5.42 4.61 -19.98
N PRO A 33 -4.16 5.05 -19.81
CA PRO A 33 -3.03 4.42 -20.49
C PRO A 33 -2.94 2.93 -20.17
N GLU A 34 -2.71 2.11 -21.19
CA GLU A 34 -2.54 0.64 -21.10
C GLU A 34 -1.27 0.21 -21.87
N GLY A 35 -0.71 -0.94 -21.51
CA GLY A 35 0.42 -1.58 -22.19
C GLY A 35 1.61 -0.65 -22.43
N ALA A 36 2.05 -0.56 -23.69
CA ALA A 36 3.18 0.28 -24.09
C ALA A 36 2.96 1.78 -23.81
N GLN A 37 1.71 2.27 -23.90
CA GLN A 37 1.41 3.67 -23.60
C GLN A 37 1.58 3.96 -22.10
N ALA A 38 1.10 3.05 -21.23
CA ALA A 38 1.32 3.17 -19.80
C ALA A 38 2.81 3.13 -19.45
N TYR A 39 3.55 2.23 -20.08
CA TYR A 39 4.99 2.10 -19.87
C TYR A 39 5.72 3.40 -20.24
N LEU A 40 5.49 3.93 -21.44
CA LEU A 40 6.13 5.17 -21.91
C LEU A 40 5.74 6.39 -21.06
N ALA A 41 4.49 6.44 -20.58
CA ALA A 41 4.01 7.55 -19.78
C ALA A 41 4.68 7.64 -18.40
N TYR A 42 5.18 6.53 -17.85
CA TYR A 42 5.64 6.48 -16.46
C TYR A 42 7.08 6.01 -16.26
N LYS A 43 7.72 5.37 -17.24
CA LYS A 43 9.13 5.01 -17.14
C LYS A 43 9.99 6.26 -16.91
N GLY A 44 10.90 6.18 -15.93
CA GLY A 44 11.78 7.29 -15.56
C GLY A 44 11.09 8.47 -14.86
N THR A 45 9.83 8.30 -14.43
CA THR A 45 9.13 9.30 -13.63
C THR A 45 9.33 9.04 -12.14
N GLY A 46 9.33 10.10 -11.33
CA GLY A 46 9.37 10.00 -9.86
C GLY A 46 8.05 9.49 -9.22
N THR A 47 7.27 8.68 -9.93
CA THR A 47 6.01 8.13 -9.44
C THR A 47 6.17 6.66 -9.01
N ALA A 48 5.28 6.15 -8.16
CA ALA A 48 5.39 4.77 -7.66
C ALA A 48 5.39 3.73 -8.79
N ILE A 49 4.54 3.90 -9.81
CA ILE A 49 4.52 3.01 -10.98
C ILE A 49 5.83 3.09 -11.80
N GLY A 50 6.49 4.26 -11.84
CA GLY A 50 7.80 4.42 -12.48
C GLY A 50 8.86 3.59 -11.76
N ALA A 51 8.89 3.68 -10.43
CA ALA A 51 9.77 2.85 -9.61
C ALA A 51 9.47 1.35 -9.74
N PHE A 52 8.19 0.96 -9.87
CA PHE A 52 7.81 -0.45 -10.12
C PHE A 52 8.34 -0.96 -11.46
N ILE A 53 8.26 -0.14 -12.51
CA ILE A 53 8.81 -0.48 -13.83
C ILE A 53 10.33 -0.66 -13.73
N GLU A 54 11.03 0.29 -13.11
CA GLU A 54 12.49 0.23 -12.94
C GLU A 54 12.92 -1.04 -12.19
N LEU A 55 12.29 -1.33 -11.04
CA LEU A 55 12.59 -2.53 -10.25
C LEU A 55 12.27 -3.84 -11.00
N ALA A 56 11.20 -3.86 -11.78
CA ALA A 56 10.84 -5.04 -12.57
C ALA A 56 11.83 -5.27 -13.73
N GLU A 57 12.32 -4.20 -14.37
CA GLU A 57 13.38 -4.29 -15.38
C GLU A 57 14.70 -4.77 -14.79
N GLU A 58 15.12 -4.23 -13.64
CA GLU A 58 16.32 -4.67 -12.92
C GLU A 58 16.24 -6.16 -12.54
N ALA A 59 15.05 -6.65 -12.24
CA ALA A 59 14.80 -8.06 -11.95
C ALA A 59 14.70 -8.94 -13.21
N GLY A 60 14.76 -8.38 -14.41
CA GLY A 60 14.57 -9.09 -15.68
C GLY A 60 13.16 -9.68 -15.83
N ALA A 61 12.15 -9.04 -15.23
CA ALA A 61 10.77 -9.50 -15.29
C ALA A 61 10.08 -9.08 -16.59
N GLU A 62 9.19 -9.93 -17.08
CA GLU A 62 8.20 -9.57 -18.08
C GLU A 62 7.13 -8.68 -17.43
N ILE A 63 6.93 -7.47 -17.96
CA ILE A 63 6.02 -6.47 -17.38
C ILE A 63 4.69 -6.48 -18.15
N VAL A 64 3.59 -6.64 -17.42
CA VAL A 64 2.24 -6.44 -17.92
C VAL A 64 1.64 -5.20 -17.25
N LEU A 65 1.26 -4.20 -18.04
CA LEU A 65 0.65 -2.95 -17.57
C LEU A 65 -0.80 -2.89 -18.05
N PRO A 66 -1.76 -3.56 -17.39
CA PRO A 66 -3.15 -3.59 -17.86
C PRO A 66 -3.81 -2.22 -17.86
N VAL A 67 -3.49 -1.38 -16.88
CA VAL A 67 -4.06 -0.04 -16.77
C VAL A 67 -3.23 0.81 -15.82
N ALA A 68 -3.02 2.08 -16.19
CA ALA A 68 -2.39 3.07 -15.33
C ALA A 68 -3.28 4.30 -15.16
N ALA A 69 -4.41 4.11 -14.46
CA ALA A 69 -5.46 5.09 -14.28
C ALA A 69 -5.13 6.09 -13.16
N SER A 70 -4.99 7.37 -13.51
CA SER A 70 -4.77 8.45 -12.54
C SER A 70 -5.66 9.65 -12.84
N ALA A 71 -6.41 10.11 -11.85
CA ALA A 71 -7.25 11.30 -11.95
C ALA A 71 -7.03 12.24 -10.76
N TRP A 72 -7.17 13.54 -11.00
CA TRP A 72 -7.16 14.56 -9.95
C TRP A 72 -8.32 14.36 -8.96
N ALA A 73 -8.13 14.85 -7.73
CA ALA A 73 -9.15 14.77 -6.69
C ALA A 73 -10.45 15.43 -7.15
N SER A 74 -11.56 14.73 -6.96
CA SER A 74 -12.90 15.14 -7.42
C SER A 74 -13.97 14.39 -6.62
N GLY A 75 -15.24 14.50 -7.02
CA GLY A 75 -16.34 13.84 -6.33
C GLY A 75 -16.16 12.31 -6.24
N PRO A 76 -17.03 11.62 -5.49
CA PRO A 76 -16.95 10.17 -5.34
C PRO A 76 -16.90 9.46 -6.69
N LEU A 77 -15.91 8.58 -6.86
CA LEU A 77 -15.82 7.67 -8.02
C LEU A 77 -17.11 6.85 -8.19
N GLU A 78 -17.69 6.85 -9.38
CA GLU A 78 -18.85 6.01 -9.67
C GLU A 78 -18.45 4.53 -9.77
N GLY A 79 -19.38 3.63 -9.43
CA GLY A 79 -19.18 2.18 -9.52
C GLY A 79 -18.67 1.78 -10.90
N ALA A 80 -19.40 2.11 -11.97
CA ALA A 80 -19.05 1.68 -13.32
C ALA A 80 -17.62 2.06 -13.74
N THR A 81 -17.13 3.23 -13.32
CA THR A 81 -15.73 3.63 -13.58
C THR A 81 -14.74 2.81 -12.74
N PHE A 82 -15.04 2.57 -11.47
CA PHE A 82 -14.25 1.69 -10.61
C PHE A 82 -14.19 0.27 -11.18
N GLU A 83 -15.33 -0.33 -11.53
CA GLU A 83 -15.41 -1.67 -12.08
C GLU A 83 -14.66 -1.77 -13.41
N ALA A 84 -14.76 -0.78 -14.30
CA ALA A 84 -14.02 -0.77 -15.57
C ALA A 84 -12.50 -0.82 -15.36
N ILE A 85 -11.96 -0.06 -14.39
CA ILE A 85 -10.52 -0.08 -14.09
C ILE A 85 -10.15 -1.38 -13.36
N ALA A 86 -10.93 -1.80 -12.38
CA ALA A 86 -10.69 -3.01 -11.59
C ALA A 86 -10.66 -4.27 -12.46
N GLN A 87 -11.61 -4.40 -13.41
CA GLN A 87 -11.70 -5.55 -14.30
C GLN A 87 -10.46 -5.73 -15.17
N ARG A 88 -9.82 -4.65 -15.64
CA ARG A 88 -8.55 -4.73 -16.40
C ARG A 88 -7.43 -5.34 -15.56
N ILE A 89 -7.35 -4.94 -14.30
CA ILE A 89 -6.35 -5.46 -13.35
C ILE A 89 -6.63 -6.93 -13.06
N VAL A 90 -7.88 -7.26 -12.70
CA VAL A 90 -8.31 -8.63 -12.40
C VAL A 90 -8.09 -9.55 -13.59
N ALA A 91 -8.43 -9.13 -14.81
CA ALA A 91 -8.23 -9.93 -16.03
C ALA A 91 -6.74 -10.24 -16.27
N ALA A 92 -5.86 -9.24 -16.18
CA ALA A 92 -4.42 -9.47 -16.37
C ALA A 92 -3.80 -10.38 -15.30
N VAL A 93 -4.34 -10.37 -14.08
CA VAL A 93 -3.90 -11.31 -13.04
C VAL A 93 -4.48 -12.71 -13.27
N ALA A 94 -5.72 -12.82 -13.74
CA ALA A 94 -6.35 -14.09 -14.11
C ALA A 94 -5.63 -14.78 -15.28
N ASP A 95 -5.00 -14.01 -16.17
CA ASP A 95 -4.11 -14.50 -17.24
C ASP A 95 -2.74 -15.01 -16.71
N GLY A 96 -2.55 -15.02 -15.40
CA GLY A 96 -1.38 -15.54 -14.71
C GLY A 96 -0.25 -14.50 -14.56
N CYS A 97 0.25 -14.36 -13.34
CA CYS A 97 1.44 -13.58 -13.00
C CYS A 97 2.11 -14.13 -11.74
N ASP A 98 3.41 -13.85 -11.56
CA ASP A 98 4.17 -14.20 -10.37
C ASP A 98 4.05 -13.15 -9.25
N ALA A 99 3.73 -11.90 -9.61
CA ALA A 99 3.56 -10.81 -8.67
C ALA A 99 2.68 -9.69 -9.22
N VAL A 100 2.04 -8.95 -8.31
CA VAL A 100 1.25 -7.74 -8.62
C VAL A 100 1.84 -6.55 -7.86
N LEU A 101 2.18 -5.49 -8.58
CA LEU A 101 2.60 -4.20 -8.04
C LEU A 101 1.51 -3.16 -8.33
N LEU A 102 0.69 -2.86 -7.31
CA LEU A 102 -0.47 -2.00 -7.45
C LEU A 102 -0.26 -0.65 -6.76
N ASP A 103 -0.29 0.44 -7.54
CA ASP A 103 -0.31 1.82 -7.06
C ASP A 103 -1.76 2.26 -6.81
N HIS A 104 -2.19 2.26 -5.54
CA HIS A 104 -3.57 2.52 -5.11
C HIS A 104 -3.70 3.75 -4.20
N SER A 105 -4.87 4.40 -4.24
CA SER A 105 -5.16 5.70 -3.62
C SER A 105 -5.47 5.71 -2.12
N ASP A 106 -5.68 4.57 -1.46
CA ASP A 106 -6.05 4.58 -0.03
C ASP A 106 -4.84 4.75 0.89
N ASN A 107 -4.21 5.92 0.81
CA ASN A 107 -3.09 6.29 1.67
C ASN A 107 -3.50 7.35 2.71
N CYS A 108 -3.01 7.17 3.94
CA CYS A 108 -3.27 8.09 5.06
C CYS A 108 -2.68 9.48 4.84
N ALA A 109 -1.63 9.60 4.03
CA ALA A 109 -0.96 10.88 3.76
C ALA A 109 -1.87 11.87 3.01
N CYS A 110 -2.87 11.37 2.30
CA CYS A 110 -3.85 12.16 1.58
C CYS A 110 -5.27 12.11 2.18
N GLY A 111 -5.40 11.72 3.45
CA GLY A 111 -6.69 11.67 4.15
C GLY A 111 -7.50 10.38 3.93
N GLY A 112 -6.93 9.38 3.26
CA GLY A 112 -7.50 8.04 3.15
C GLY A 112 -7.54 7.31 4.49
N THR A 113 -8.41 6.31 4.59
CA THR A 113 -8.56 5.52 5.83
C THR A 113 -7.48 4.46 5.97
N MET A 114 -6.88 4.05 4.84
CA MET A 114 -6.00 2.89 4.70
C MET A 114 -6.68 1.60 5.19
N ASP A 115 -8.01 1.57 5.16
CA ASP A 115 -8.84 0.47 5.65
C ASP A 115 -9.73 -0.09 4.51
N THR A 116 -9.57 0.39 3.28
CA THR A 116 -10.41 -0.03 2.16
C THR A 116 -9.98 -1.40 1.63
N MET A 117 -10.90 -2.36 1.71
CA MET A 117 -10.63 -3.75 1.29
C MET A 117 -11.21 -4.11 -0.07
N THR A 118 -11.79 -3.18 -0.84
CA THR A 118 -12.50 -3.55 -2.09
C THR A 118 -11.60 -4.26 -3.10
N VAL A 119 -10.41 -3.73 -3.39
CA VAL A 119 -9.48 -4.33 -4.36
C VAL A 119 -8.87 -5.62 -3.80
N LEU A 120 -8.36 -5.59 -2.56
CA LEU A 120 -7.80 -6.78 -1.93
C LEU A 120 -8.86 -7.88 -1.73
N GLY A 121 -10.11 -7.50 -1.43
CA GLY A 121 -11.26 -8.38 -1.33
C GLY A 121 -11.53 -9.08 -2.66
N ALA A 122 -11.54 -8.35 -3.78
CA ALA A 122 -11.68 -8.93 -5.11
C ALA A 122 -10.53 -9.89 -5.46
N ILE A 123 -9.29 -9.55 -5.10
CA ILE A 123 -8.11 -10.43 -5.24
C ILE A 123 -8.30 -11.73 -4.45
N LEU A 124 -8.78 -11.62 -3.21
CA LEU A 124 -9.07 -12.78 -2.35
C LEU A 124 -10.23 -13.62 -2.90
N ASP A 125 -11.30 -12.99 -3.38
CA ASP A 125 -12.46 -13.67 -3.99
C ASP A 125 -12.08 -14.41 -5.27
N ALA A 126 -11.17 -13.85 -6.07
CA ALA A 126 -10.63 -14.49 -7.25
C ALA A 126 -9.60 -15.61 -6.93
N GLY A 127 -9.29 -15.84 -5.65
CA GLY A 127 -8.46 -16.96 -5.20
C GLY A 127 -6.97 -16.84 -5.53
N LEU A 128 -6.48 -15.63 -5.78
CA LEU A 128 -5.09 -15.39 -6.14
C LEU A 128 -4.14 -15.85 -5.03
N GLN A 129 -3.03 -16.47 -5.44
CA GLN A 129 -1.98 -16.95 -4.54
C GLN A 129 -0.73 -16.07 -4.67
N ASP A 130 0.15 -16.12 -3.66
CA ASP A 130 1.43 -15.40 -3.64
C ASP A 130 1.33 -13.87 -3.84
N VAL A 131 0.23 -13.28 -3.38
CA VAL A 131 -0.01 -11.83 -3.39
C VAL A 131 0.47 -11.17 -2.09
N ALA A 132 1.08 -9.99 -2.23
CA ALA A 132 1.43 -9.11 -1.13
C ALA A 132 0.51 -7.88 -1.11
N ALA A 133 0.04 -7.46 0.07
CA ALA A 133 -0.74 -6.24 0.23
C ALA A 133 -0.17 -5.38 1.36
N PHE A 134 -0.06 -4.08 1.11
CA PHE A 134 0.39 -3.08 2.07
C PHE A 134 -0.24 -1.73 1.72
N ALA A 135 -0.61 -0.86 2.66
CA ALA A 135 -0.71 -1.05 4.12
C ALA A 135 -2.20 -1.12 4.51
N ILE A 136 -2.53 -1.85 5.58
CA ILE A 136 -3.89 -1.90 6.12
C ILE A 136 -3.87 -1.32 7.54
N CYS A 137 -4.68 -0.31 7.80
CA CYS A 137 -4.79 0.38 9.08
C CYS A 137 -5.92 -0.24 9.91
N ASP A 138 -5.57 -1.27 10.67
CA ASP A 138 -6.53 -2.01 11.50
C ASP A 138 -5.96 -2.27 12.89
N PRO A 139 -6.11 -1.31 13.84
CA PRO A 139 -5.60 -1.48 15.19
C PRO A 139 -6.19 -2.69 15.92
N GLY A 140 -7.44 -3.06 15.63
CA GLY A 140 -8.08 -4.22 16.23
C GLY A 140 -7.44 -5.53 15.78
N ALA A 141 -7.12 -5.65 14.49
CA ALA A 141 -6.37 -6.79 13.97
C ALA A 141 -4.94 -6.84 14.54
N VAL A 142 -4.25 -5.69 14.65
CA VAL A 142 -2.92 -5.63 15.31
C VAL A 142 -2.99 -6.20 16.73
N GLN A 143 -3.96 -5.76 17.55
CA GLN A 143 -4.08 -6.24 18.93
C GLN A 143 -4.33 -7.75 19.02
N GLN A 144 -5.15 -8.29 18.11
CA GLN A 144 -5.38 -9.75 18.03
C GLN A 144 -4.12 -10.51 17.62
N MET A 145 -3.36 -9.99 16.64
CA MET A 145 -2.07 -10.57 16.23
C MET A 145 -1.03 -10.49 17.35
N MET A 146 -0.98 -9.38 18.10
CA MET A 146 -0.11 -9.22 19.27
C MET A 146 -0.44 -10.23 20.37
N HIS A 147 -1.73 -10.45 20.64
CA HIS A 147 -2.16 -11.44 21.63
C HIS A 147 -1.84 -12.88 21.22
N ALA A 148 -2.00 -13.21 19.92
CA ALA A 148 -1.66 -14.53 19.40
C ALA A 148 -0.14 -14.79 19.36
N GLY A 149 0.65 -13.75 19.12
CA GLY A 149 2.10 -13.81 19.07
C GLY A 149 2.68 -14.25 17.72
N ILE A 150 3.98 -13.98 17.54
CA ILE A 150 4.72 -14.35 16.33
C ILE A 150 4.73 -15.88 16.17
N GLY A 151 4.49 -16.35 14.94
CA GLY A 151 4.43 -17.76 14.58
C GLY A 151 3.04 -18.38 14.67
N ALA A 152 2.08 -17.75 15.37
CA ALA A 152 0.73 -18.27 15.53
C ALA A 152 -0.07 -18.21 14.23
N GLU A 153 -0.93 -19.21 14.01
CA GLU A 153 -1.99 -19.15 13.01
C GLU A 153 -3.23 -18.51 13.61
N ILE A 154 -3.78 -17.50 12.93
CA ILE A 154 -4.94 -16.75 13.38
C ILE A 154 -5.92 -16.57 12.23
N GLN A 155 -7.21 -16.61 12.55
CA GLN A 155 -8.28 -16.19 11.67
C GLN A 155 -8.91 -14.93 12.27
N LEU A 156 -9.02 -13.87 11.47
CA LEU A 156 -9.56 -12.58 11.93
C LEU A 156 -10.24 -11.83 10.79
N ALA A 157 -11.07 -10.86 11.17
CA ALA A 157 -11.62 -9.87 10.27
C ALA A 157 -10.57 -8.76 10.06
N LEU A 158 -10.09 -8.60 8.83
CA LEU A 158 -9.03 -7.68 8.44
C LEU A 158 -9.57 -6.55 7.57
N GLY A 159 -9.22 -5.32 7.95
CA GLY A 159 -9.54 -4.13 7.20
C GLY A 159 -11.06 -3.92 7.06
N GLY A 160 -11.50 -2.90 6.33
CA GLY A 160 -12.90 -2.65 5.97
C GLY A 160 -13.82 -2.42 7.17
N LYS A 161 -13.30 -1.98 8.32
CA LYS A 161 -14.09 -1.83 9.56
C LYS A 161 -14.76 -0.47 9.68
N ARG A 162 -14.28 0.53 8.95
CA ARG A 162 -14.86 1.87 8.94
C ARG A 162 -16.01 1.97 7.95
N ASP A 163 -17.13 2.50 8.43
CA ASP A 163 -18.24 2.89 7.58
C ASP A 163 -17.83 4.04 6.64
N MET A 164 -18.39 4.04 5.44
CA MET A 164 -18.32 5.15 4.49
C MET A 164 -19.71 5.81 4.38
N PRO A 165 -20.09 6.66 5.35
CA PRO A 165 -21.42 7.28 5.37
C PRO A 165 -21.67 8.17 4.16
N ALA A 166 -20.63 8.81 3.59
CA ALA A 166 -20.74 9.59 2.36
C ALA A 166 -21.17 8.78 1.12
N ARG A 167 -21.20 7.45 1.22
CA ARG A 167 -21.62 6.52 0.16
C ARG A 167 -22.71 5.54 0.63
N ASP A 168 -23.27 5.73 1.82
CA ASP A 168 -24.20 4.79 2.45
C ASP A 168 -23.68 3.34 2.45
N ARG A 169 -22.37 3.17 2.61
CA ARG A 169 -21.73 1.85 2.63
C ARG A 169 -21.26 1.52 4.04
N PRO A 170 -21.79 0.45 4.66
CA PRO A 170 -21.25 -0.05 5.92
C PRO A 170 -19.85 -0.64 5.70
N GLY A 171 -19.06 -0.67 6.77
CA GLY A 171 -17.79 -1.39 6.80
C GLY A 171 -18.01 -2.86 6.45
N GLN A 172 -17.24 -3.36 5.48
CA GLN A 172 -17.24 -4.75 5.05
C GLN A 172 -15.85 -5.37 5.29
N PRO A 173 -15.56 -5.80 6.52
CA PRO A 173 -14.28 -6.42 6.82
C PRO A 173 -14.17 -7.80 6.18
N ARG A 174 -12.95 -8.20 5.81
CA ARG A 174 -12.70 -9.47 5.11
C ARG A 174 -12.15 -10.49 6.10
N SER A 175 -12.79 -11.65 6.21
CA SER A 175 -12.27 -12.77 7.01
C SER A 175 -11.06 -13.37 6.32
N VAL A 176 -9.91 -13.37 6.99
CA VAL A 176 -8.65 -13.94 6.50
C VAL A 176 -8.07 -14.90 7.54
N LYS A 177 -7.41 -15.96 7.07
CA LYS A 177 -6.61 -16.86 7.90
C LYS A 177 -5.15 -16.75 7.48
N GLY A 178 -4.24 -16.61 8.43
CA GLY A 178 -2.82 -16.47 8.14
C GLY A 178 -1.93 -16.65 9.36
N ARG A 179 -0.63 -16.50 9.16
CA ARG A 179 0.38 -16.61 10.21
C ARG A 179 0.94 -15.23 10.56
N VAL A 180 1.10 -14.95 11.85
CA VAL A 180 1.80 -13.74 12.29
C VAL A 180 3.30 -13.95 12.09
N ARG A 181 3.91 -13.25 11.13
CA ARG A 181 5.35 -13.41 10.84
C ARG A 181 6.23 -12.45 11.62
N LEU A 182 5.76 -11.23 11.81
CA LEU A 182 6.52 -10.15 12.44
C LEU A 182 5.54 -9.21 13.14
N LEU A 183 5.94 -8.72 14.31
CA LEU A 183 5.33 -7.61 15.01
C LEU A 183 6.46 -6.62 15.32
N CYS A 184 6.25 -5.35 15.02
CA CYS A 184 7.22 -4.30 15.32
C CYS A 184 6.49 -3.07 15.87
N ASP A 185 7.14 -2.38 16.81
CA ASP A 185 6.60 -1.18 17.45
C ASP A 185 7.05 0.11 16.74
N ASP A 186 8.03 0.01 15.83
CA ASP A 186 8.73 1.14 15.23
C ASP A 186 8.48 1.29 13.71
N ALA A 187 7.90 2.44 13.37
CA ALA A 187 7.57 2.86 12.02
C ALA A 187 8.70 2.79 10.96
N ALA A 188 9.96 2.81 11.40
CA ALA A 188 11.12 2.99 10.53
C ALA A 188 11.70 1.68 9.98
N THR A 189 11.31 0.52 10.51
CA THR A 189 12.02 -0.75 10.27
C THR A 189 11.21 -1.76 9.44
N ALA A 190 9.97 -1.44 9.06
CA ALA A 190 9.11 -2.31 8.26
C ALA A 190 9.60 -2.40 6.80
N THR A 191 10.60 -3.25 6.55
CA THR A 191 11.07 -3.59 5.20
C THR A 191 10.17 -4.68 4.63
N ALA A 192 9.72 -4.52 3.37
CA ALA A 192 8.87 -5.49 2.68
C ALA A 192 9.48 -6.90 2.70
N ALA A 193 8.88 -7.82 3.47
CA ALA A 193 9.31 -9.22 3.54
C ALA A 193 8.76 -9.98 2.31
N ARG A 194 9.52 -10.90 1.71
CA ARG A 194 9.02 -11.76 0.60
C ARG A 194 8.12 -12.88 1.13
N TRP A 195 7.07 -13.22 0.36
CA TRP A 195 5.87 -13.92 0.85
C TRP A 195 5.64 -15.29 0.17
N ARG A 196 5.09 -16.24 0.93
CA ARG A 196 4.32 -17.40 0.48
C ARG A 196 3.22 -17.59 1.53
N ALA A 197 1.97 -17.48 1.09
CA ALA A 197 0.73 -17.58 1.88
C ALA A 197 0.61 -16.64 3.11
N ALA A 198 -0.37 -15.73 3.02
CA ALA A 198 -1.07 -15.05 4.12
C ALA A 198 -0.23 -14.43 5.25
N SER A 199 0.12 -13.16 5.12
CA SER A 199 0.57 -12.32 6.24
C SER A 199 0.34 -10.83 5.94
N CYS A 200 -0.25 -10.11 6.89
CA CYS A 200 -0.62 -8.70 6.76
C CYS A 200 0.13 -7.87 7.80
N THR A 201 0.81 -6.79 7.38
CA THR A 201 1.35 -5.78 8.30
C THR A 201 0.29 -4.73 8.54
N THR A 202 -0.21 -4.62 9.78
CA THR A 202 -1.19 -3.62 10.17
C THR A 202 -0.57 -2.57 11.09
N TRP A 203 -1.01 -1.31 10.98
CA TRP A 203 -0.52 -0.18 11.79
C TRP A 203 -1.57 0.27 12.80
N ALA A 204 -1.09 0.77 13.95
CA ALA A 204 -1.89 1.54 14.89
C ALA A 204 -1.23 2.92 15.12
N ARG A 205 -1.88 4.01 14.69
CA ARG A 205 -1.56 5.36 15.18
C ARG A 205 -2.62 5.78 16.21
N ARG A 206 -2.15 6.28 17.37
CA ARG A 206 -2.95 7.15 18.23
C ARG A 206 -3.29 8.44 17.47
N PRO A 207 -4.52 8.98 17.56
CA PRO A 207 -4.83 10.27 16.96
C PRO A 207 -3.99 11.36 17.63
N CYS A 208 -3.12 12.01 16.85
CA CYS A 208 -2.46 13.24 17.25
C CYS A 208 -3.46 14.40 17.12
N TRP A 209 -4.35 14.53 18.10
CA TRP A 209 -5.13 15.74 18.30
C TRP A 209 -4.68 16.39 19.60
N THR A 210 -3.71 17.29 19.50
CA THR A 210 -3.41 18.24 20.57
C THR A 210 -4.24 19.50 20.33
N PRO A 211 -5.14 19.89 21.26
CA PRO A 211 -5.79 21.18 21.17
C PRO A 211 -4.75 22.29 21.32
N ALA A 212 -4.91 23.36 20.55
CA ALA A 212 -4.07 24.54 20.58
C ALA A 212 -3.93 25.05 22.02
N ARG A 213 -2.70 25.02 22.57
CA ARG A 213 -2.36 25.79 23.76
C ARG A 213 -1.64 27.06 23.35
N SER A 214 -2.20 28.16 23.83
CA SER A 214 -1.70 29.53 23.81
C SER A 214 -0.20 29.62 24.06
N ARG A 215 0.48 30.46 23.26
CA ARG A 215 1.85 30.90 23.51
C ARG A 215 1.92 31.59 24.88
N SER A 216 2.71 31.04 25.78
CA SER A 216 3.32 31.79 26.88
C SER A 216 4.76 31.33 27.04
N SER A 217 5.68 32.25 26.79
CA SER A 217 7.12 32.15 26.98
C SER A 217 7.49 31.86 28.43
N SER A 218 8.24 30.79 28.68
CA SER A 218 9.26 30.79 29.73
C SER A 218 10.26 29.65 29.53
N SER A 219 11.53 30.01 29.63
CA SER A 219 12.71 29.17 29.59
C SER A 219 12.84 28.30 30.85
N ALA A 220 13.08 27.00 30.71
CA ALA A 220 13.70 26.19 31.75
C ALA A 220 14.48 25.02 31.14
N ALA A 221 15.62 24.73 31.76
CA ALA A 221 16.77 24.04 31.19
C ALA A 221 16.81 22.52 31.43
N ARG A 222 17.63 21.86 30.59
CA ARG A 222 18.44 20.62 30.78
C ARG A 222 17.86 19.46 31.59
N SER A 223 17.94 18.25 31.01
CA SER A 223 18.97 17.29 31.46
C SER A 223 19.36 16.35 30.32
N SER A 224 20.66 16.32 30.05
CA SER A 224 21.36 15.42 29.14
C SER A 224 21.51 14.04 29.78
N ARG A 225 21.02 12.97 29.12
CA ARG A 225 21.54 11.62 29.34
C ARG A 225 22.25 11.16 28.07
N THR A 226 23.57 11.22 28.15
CA THR A 226 24.54 10.61 27.26
C THR A 226 24.29 9.10 27.24
N ILE A 227 23.95 8.54 26.08
CA ILE A 227 24.05 7.11 25.81
C ILE A 227 25.19 6.96 24.82
N SER A 228 26.27 6.33 25.27
CA SER A 228 27.46 6.04 24.47
C SER A 228 27.10 5.16 23.26
N PRO A 229 27.70 5.39 22.08
CA PRO A 229 27.52 4.51 20.93
C PRO A 229 28.25 3.16 21.16
N PRO A 230 27.65 2.01 20.81
CA PRO A 230 28.38 0.76 20.82
C PRO A 230 29.47 0.77 19.73
N SER A 231 30.69 0.49 20.16
CA SER A 231 31.90 0.37 19.35
C SER A 231 31.74 -0.69 18.26
N ARG A 232 31.70 -0.27 16.99
CA ARG A 232 32.02 -1.17 15.86
C ARG A 232 33.52 -1.10 15.59
N ARG A 233 34.27 -2.01 16.20
CA ARG A 233 35.58 -2.42 15.69
C ARG A 233 35.35 -3.18 14.39
N TRP A 234 35.65 -2.57 13.26
CA TRP A 234 36.01 -3.31 12.05
C TRP A 234 37.47 -3.71 12.19
N ALA A 235 37.73 -4.99 12.39
CA ALA A 235 39.04 -5.59 12.23
C ALA A 235 38.97 -6.53 11.04
N SER A 236 39.57 -6.13 9.92
CA SER A 236 39.93 -7.05 8.84
C SER A 236 41.41 -7.43 9.01
N THR A 237 41.66 -8.72 9.17
CA THR A 237 42.97 -9.36 9.06
C THR A 237 42.80 -10.44 7.97
N ARG A 238 43.16 -10.15 6.71
CA ARG A 238 44.48 -10.32 6.04
C ARG A 238 44.90 -11.78 5.82
N SER A 239 45.03 -12.17 4.54
CA SER A 239 46.25 -12.67 3.85
C SER A 239 45.83 -13.22 2.47
N ALA A 240 46.17 -12.59 1.34
CA ALA A 240 47.42 -12.72 0.58
C ALA A 240 47.63 -14.10 -0.08
N SER A 241 47.64 -14.16 -1.43
CA SER A 241 48.85 -14.43 -2.25
C SER A 241 48.54 -14.76 -3.73
N ALA A 242 49.31 -14.10 -4.63
CA ALA A 242 49.88 -14.54 -5.92
C ALA A 242 48.93 -15.09 -7.02
N SER A 243 49.01 -14.66 -8.29
CA SER A 243 50.18 -14.25 -9.10
C SER A 243 49.79 -13.20 -10.14
#